data_AF-A0A0Q8EIB9-F1
#
_entry.id   AF-A0A0Q8EIB9-F1
#
_cell.length_a   1.000
_cell.length_b   1.000
_cell.length_c   1.000
_cell.angle_alpha   90.00
_cell.angle_beta   90.00
_cell.angle_gamma   90.00
#
_symmetry.space_group_name_H-M   'P 1'
#
loop_
_entity.id
_entity.type
_entity.pdbx_description
1 polymer ?
#
loop_
_entity_poly.entity_id
_entity_poly.type
_entity_poly.pdbx_seq_one_letter_code
_entity_poly.pdbx_strand_id
1 'polypeptide(L)'
;MHRIQQQFCALFLIGIGALSAWPANTLAGQTLDGRYDRFMEVHEQTRGQSTAERATAMSAAFDNGFAAALARDPASMDSQDLATLFNAANIAHAYSIQATHLQAMQRAFGELQARALVERRSFSDMHAALMASRQFEQASALEKTFPQWNVEPAPTLATSSSSGKTALAVQESGNTLTRTTLAVDQGARVVVISHPLCHFSRNAMAAIEADPALSKAMARSLWLAPVDRKLNLDVLQQWNREHPEHPMVIAFDRAEWPNFDSWSTPMFYFLRDGKLVSVVEGWPSEGNKEALLKAANQIGL
;
A
#
# COMPACT_ATOMS: atom_id res chain seq x y z
N MET A 1 -54.50 23.46 18.62
CA MET A 1 -54.15 22.47 17.59
C MET A 1 -52.70 22.71 17.16
N HIS A 2 -51.85 21.69 17.36
CA HIS A 2 -50.48 21.44 16.83
C HIS A 2 -49.33 22.42 17.16
N ARG A 3 -48.44 22.09 18.12
CA ARG A 3 -47.17 21.28 18.05
C ARG A 3 -46.02 22.05 17.38
N ILE A 4 -45.07 22.63 18.13
CA ILE A 4 -43.77 22.06 18.61
C ILE A 4 -42.88 21.57 17.47
N GLN A 5 -41.72 22.21 17.29
CA GLN A 5 -40.51 21.49 16.86
C GLN A 5 -39.25 22.14 17.47
N GLN A 6 -38.70 21.43 18.45
CA GLN A 6 -37.41 21.65 19.08
C GLN A 6 -36.29 21.30 18.09
N GLN A 7 -35.26 22.15 18.02
CA GLN A 7 -33.99 21.84 17.38
C GLN A 7 -33.23 20.83 18.25
N PHE A 8 -33.01 19.62 17.74
CA PHE A 8 -32.06 18.68 18.30
C PHE A 8 -30.67 18.95 17.70
N CYS A 9 -29.74 19.40 18.54
CA CYS A 9 -28.31 19.24 18.30
C CYS A 9 -27.97 17.75 18.37
N ALA A 10 -27.67 17.12 17.24
CA ALA A 10 -27.05 15.81 17.20
C ALA A 10 -25.53 15.97 17.10
N LEU A 11 -24.84 15.82 18.23
CA LEU A 11 -23.42 15.50 18.26
C LEU A 11 -23.24 14.10 17.66
N PHE A 12 -22.63 14.01 16.47
CA PHE A 12 -22.05 12.75 15.98
C PHE A 12 -20.70 12.54 16.68
N LEU A 13 -20.74 11.87 17.84
CA LEU A 13 -19.57 11.17 18.37
C LEU A 13 -19.43 9.88 17.55
N ILE A 14 -18.57 9.90 16.54
CA ILE A 14 -18.08 8.67 15.92
C ILE A 14 -17.20 8.00 16.98
N GLY A 15 -17.77 7.03 17.68
CA GLY A 15 -17.01 6.18 18.59
C GLY A 15 -15.94 5.44 17.80
N ILE A 16 -14.67 5.70 18.14
CA ILE A 16 -13.57 4.80 17.84
C ILE A 16 -13.89 3.52 18.62
N GLY A 17 -14.60 2.59 17.98
CA GLY A 17 -14.76 1.25 18.50
C GLY A 17 -13.38 0.64 18.53
N ALA A 18 -12.79 0.52 19.72
CA ALA A 18 -11.63 -0.32 19.93
C ALA A 18 -12.02 -1.72 19.42
N LEU A 19 -11.49 -2.09 18.24
CA LEU A 19 -11.49 -3.47 17.78
C LEU A 19 -10.68 -4.25 18.82
N SER A 20 -11.40 -4.76 19.81
CA SER A 20 -10.81 -5.51 20.91
C SER A 20 -10.13 -6.72 20.31
N ALA A 21 -8.80 -6.77 20.44
CA ALA A 21 -8.03 -7.97 20.19
C ALA A 21 -8.69 -9.11 20.98
N TRP A 22 -9.24 -10.09 20.26
CA TRP A 22 -9.92 -11.19 20.92
C TRP A 22 -8.90 -12.04 21.68
N PRO A 23 -9.18 -12.43 22.93
CA PRO A 23 -8.23 -13.19 23.72
C PRO A 23 -7.92 -14.53 23.02
N ALA A 24 -6.65 -14.94 23.00
CA ALA A 24 -6.20 -16.20 22.40
C ALA A 24 -6.99 -17.43 22.87
N ASN A 25 -7.57 -17.37 24.08
CA ASN A 25 -8.43 -18.43 24.65
C ASN A 25 -9.75 -18.66 23.90
N THR A 26 -10.27 -17.70 23.12
CA THR A 26 -11.48 -17.91 22.32
C THR A 26 -11.26 -18.72 21.03
N LEU A 27 -10.01 -19.03 20.67
CA LEU A 27 -9.65 -19.76 19.44
C LEU A 27 -9.25 -21.23 19.69
N ALA A 28 -9.17 -21.66 20.94
CA ALA A 28 -8.82 -23.03 21.29
C ALA A 28 -9.89 -24.00 20.75
N GLY A 29 -9.48 -24.95 19.91
CA GLY A 29 -10.36 -25.97 19.31
C GLY A 29 -11.04 -25.59 17.99
N GLN A 30 -10.83 -24.38 17.45
CA GLN A 30 -11.34 -24.01 16.12
C GLN A 30 -10.42 -24.48 15.00
N THR A 31 -11.02 -24.91 13.88
CA THR A 31 -10.33 -25.23 12.62
C THR A 31 -9.67 -23.97 12.02
N LEU A 32 -8.70 -24.14 11.12
CA LEU A 32 -8.10 -22.99 10.43
C LEU A 32 -9.11 -22.24 9.56
N ASP A 33 -10.08 -22.93 8.98
CA ASP A 33 -11.16 -22.30 8.20
C ASP A 33 -12.03 -21.39 9.09
N GLY A 34 -12.40 -21.82 10.30
CA GLY A 34 -13.14 -20.95 11.22
C GLY A 34 -12.35 -19.72 11.67
N ARG A 35 -11.03 -19.85 11.80
CA ARG A 35 -10.13 -18.71 12.07
C ARG A 35 -10.02 -17.77 10.88
N TYR A 36 -10.02 -18.33 9.67
CA TYR A 36 -10.03 -17.57 8.43
C TYR A 36 -11.32 -16.76 8.26
N ASP A 37 -12.49 -17.35 8.52
CA ASP A 37 -13.77 -16.65 8.45
C ASP A 37 -13.78 -15.43 9.38
N ARG A 38 -13.29 -15.59 10.62
CA ARG A 38 -13.18 -14.48 11.57
C ARG A 38 -12.16 -13.42 11.17
N PHE A 39 -11.05 -13.83 10.57
CA PHE A 39 -10.09 -12.91 9.98
C PHE A 39 -10.74 -12.09 8.84
N MET A 40 -11.59 -12.72 8.03
CA MET A 40 -12.38 -12.04 7.00
C MET A 40 -13.45 -11.11 7.59
N GLU A 41 -14.03 -11.40 8.76
CA GLU A 41 -14.91 -10.46 9.44
C GLU A 41 -14.18 -9.15 9.80
N VAL A 42 -12.94 -9.22 10.28
CA VAL A 42 -12.11 -8.01 10.54
C VAL A 42 -11.85 -7.26 9.23
N HIS A 43 -11.54 -7.98 8.15
CA HIS A 43 -11.37 -7.38 6.82
C HIS A 43 -12.60 -6.56 6.39
N GLU A 44 -13.79 -7.07 6.66
CA GLU A 44 -15.05 -6.40 6.33
C GLU A 44 -15.36 -5.22 7.25
N GLN A 45 -15.13 -5.37 8.56
CA GLN A 45 -15.38 -4.32 9.55
C GLN A 45 -14.44 -3.13 9.43
N THR A 46 -13.25 -3.33 8.87
CA THR A 46 -12.24 -2.28 8.67
C THR A 46 -12.41 -1.52 7.37
N ARG A 47 -13.48 -1.78 6.60
CA ARG A 47 -13.82 -1.01 5.40
C ARG A 47 -14.03 0.47 5.75
N GLY A 48 -13.45 1.34 4.93
CA GLY A 48 -13.53 2.80 5.11
C GLY A 48 -12.51 3.40 6.09
N GLN A 49 -11.76 2.57 6.83
CA GLN A 49 -10.62 3.04 7.63
C GLN A 49 -9.43 3.43 6.73
N SER A 50 -8.52 4.23 7.27
CA SER A 50 -7.28 4.62 6.59
C SER A 50 -6.38 3.41 6.27
N THR A 51 -5.41 3.59 5.36
CA THR A 51 -4.47 2.52 5.01
C THR A 51 -3.71 2.03 6.25
N ALA A 52 -3.25 2.94 7.12
CA ALA A 52 -2.50 2.62 8.33
C ALA A 52 -3.34 1.85 9.37
N GLU A 53 -4.59 2.28 9.60
CA GLU A 53 -5.52 1.60 10.51
C GLU A 53 -5.85 0.18 10.03
N ARG A 54 -6.17 0.03 8.74
CA ARG A 54 -6.44 -1.29 8.14
C ARG A 54 -5.22 -2.20 8.22
N ALA A 55 -4.03 -1.68 7.91
CA ALA A 55 -2.79 -2.44 8.04
C ALA A 55 -2.58 -2.94 9.47
N THR A 56 -2.82 -2.09 10.46
CA THR A 56 -2.69 -2.45 11.88
C THR A 56 -3.70 -3.52 12.28
N ALA A 57 -4.99 -3.32 11.98
CA ALA A 57 -6.06 -4.24 12.33
C ALA A 57 -5.89 -5.62 11.66
N MET A 58 -5.57 -5.64 10.36
CA MET A 58 -5.38 -6.88 9.62
C MET A 58 -4.14 -7.64 10.06
N SER A 59 -3.05 -6.95 10.40
CA SER A 59 -1.85 -7.59 10.95
C SER A 59 -2.15 -8.23 12.29
N ALA A 60 -2.77 -7.48 13.22
CA ALA A 60 -3.12 -8.00 14.53
C ALA A 60 -4.11 -9.18 14.45
N ALA A 61 -5.08 -9.14 13.54
CA ALA A 61 -6.02 -10.23 13.33
C ALA A 61 -5.32 -11.49 12.82
N PHE A 62 -4.38 -11.36 11.87
CA PHE A 62 -3.58 -12.47 11.37
C PHE A 62 -2.67 -13.05 12.46
N ASP A 63 -1.85 -12.21 13.10
CA ASP A 63 -0.86 -12.63 14.10
C ASP A 63 -1.53 -13.40 15.24
N ASN A 64 -2.64 -12.87 15.78
CA ASN A 64 -3.36 -13.53 16.87
C ASN A 64 -4.14 -14.76 16.39
N GLY A 65 -4.76 -14.67 15.20
CA GLY A 65 -5.60 -15.74 14.65
C GLY A 65 -4.81 -16.98 14.24
N PHE A 66 -3.58 -16.81 13.77
CA PHE A 66 -2.80 -17.85 13.12
C PHE A 66 -1.49 -18.22 13.85
N ALA A 67 -1.15 -17.60 14.99
CA ALA A 67 0.06 -17.91 15.78
C ALA A 67 0.32 -19.41 16.00
N ALA A 68 -0.71 -20.17 16.40
CA ALA A 68 -0.58 -21.61 16.61
C ALA A 68 -0.27 -22.39 15.32
N ALA A 69 -0.85 -21.98 14.19
CA ALA A 69 -0.57 -22.59 12.90
C ALA A 69 0.83 -22.23 12.40
N LEU A 70 1.27 -20.98 12.61
CA LEU A 70 2.62 -20.53 12.29
C LEU A 70 3.71 -21.30 13.07
N ALA A 71 3.40 -21.79 14.26
CA ALA A 71 4.33 -22.62 15.05
C ALA A 71 4.44 -24.08 14.55
N ARG A 72 3.51 -24.55 13.73
CA ARG A 72 3.53 -25.92 13.18
C ARG A 72 4.58 -26.03 12.07
N ASP A 73 5.07 -27.25 11.89
CA ASP A 73 5.82 -27.62 10.67
C ASP A 73 4.84 -27.70 9.48
N PRO A 74 5.04 -26.96 8.38
CA PRO A 74 4.18 -27.03 7.21
C PRO A 74 4.00 -28.46 6.67
N ALA A 75 5.03 -29.31 6.75
CA ALA A 75 4.95 -30.69 6.32
C ALA A 75 3.92 -31.52 7.13
N SER A 76 3.62 -31.11 8.36
CA SER A 76 2.61 -31.75 9.23
C SER A 76 1.18 -31.24 9.01
N MET A 77 1.00 -30.20 8.20
CA MET A 77 -0.32 -29.63 7.87
C MET A 77 -0.90 -30.33 6.65
N ASP A 78 -2.22 -30.50 6.61
CA ASP A 78 -2.87 -30.93 5.38
C ASP A 78 -2.88 -29.79 4.34
N SER A 79 -3.18 -30.13 3.09
CA SER A 79 -3.11 -29.17 1.98
C SER A 79 -4.14 -28.04 2.07
N GLN A 80 -5.29 -28.28 2.73
CA GLN A 80 -6.33 -27.28 2.93
C GLN A 80 -5.87 -26.26 3.97
N ASP A 81 -5.34 -26.73 5.11
CA ASP A 81 -4.74 -25.91 6.16
C ASP A 81 -3.61 -25.01 5.61
N LEU A 82 -2.76 -25.54 4.71
CA LEU A 82 -1.69 -24.78 4.05
C LEU A 82 -2.24 -23.70 3.12
N ALA A 83 -3.26 -24.02 2.31
CA ALA A 83 -3.90 -23.05 1.43
C ALA A 83 -4.58 -21.93 2.23
N THR A 84 -5.28 -22.28 3.32
CA THR A 84 -5.92 -21.32 4.23
C THR A 84 -4.88 -20.40 4.89
N LEU A 85 -3.76 -20.95 5.39
CA LEU A 85 -2.68 -20.15 5.96
C LEU A 85 -2.05 -19.21 4.92
N PHE A 86 -1.77 -19.72 3.71
CA PHE A 86 -1.25 -18.92 2.60
C PHE A 86 -2.18 -17.75 2.26
N ASN A 87 -3.48 -18.01 2.13
CA ASN A 87 -4.47 -16.99 1.78
C ASN A 87 -4.61 -15.92 2.87
N ALA A 88 -4.63 -16.32 4.15
CA ALA A 88 -4.68 -15.38 5.27
C ALA A 88 -3.44 -14.49 5.30
N ALA A 89 -2.25 -15.09 5.16
CA ALA A 89 -0.99 -14.38 5.14
C ALA A 89 -0.88 -13.43 3.93
N ASN A 90 -1.38 -13.85 2.77
CA ASN A 90 -1.47 -13.05 1.56
C ASN A 90 -2.30 -11.77 1.77
N ILE A 91 -3.46 -11.89 2.40
CA ILE A 91 -4.33 -10.74 2.70
C ILE A 91 -3.65 -9.82 3.72
N ALA A 92 -3.12 -10.37 4.82
CA ALA A 92 -2.41 -9.58 5.83
C ALA A 92 -1.22 -8.82 5.23
N HIS A 93 -0.42 -9.50 4.40
CA HIS A 93 0.69 -8.91 3.65
C HIS A 93 0.24 -7.80 2.70
N ALA A 94 -0.87 -7.99 1.97
CA ALA A 94 -1.36 -6.97 1.03
C ALA A 94 -1.64 -5.62 1.72
N TYR A 95 -2.06 -5.64 2.98
CA TYR A 95 -2.28 -4.42 3.76
C TYR A 95 -1.01 -3.87 4.40
N SER A 96 -0.21 -4.72 5.04
CA SER A 96 0.89 -4.26 5.90
C SER A 96 2.29 -4.36 5.30
N ILE A 97 2.48 -5.21 4.29
CA ILE A 97 3.76 -5.50 3.62
C ILE A 97 4.85 -5.97 4.61
N GLN A 98 4.45 -6.47 5.78
CA GLN A 98 5.39 -6.92 6.80
C GLN A 98 6.13 -8.20 6.37
N ALA A 99 7.42 -8.26 6.71
CA ALA A 99 8.30 -9.39 6.37
C ALA A 99 7.84 -10.70 7.01
N THR A 100 7.25 -10.65 8.21
CA THR A 100 6.69 -11.83 8.91
C THR A 100 5.54 -12.47 8.13
N HIS A 101 4.64 -11.67 7.55
CA HIS A 101 3.55 -12.18 6.73
C HIS A 101 4.06 -12.76 5.41
N LEU A 102 5.05 -12.12 4.78
CA LEU A 102 5.69 -12.69 3.59
C LEU A 102 6.36 -14.03 3.92
N GLN A 103 7.07 -14.14 5.04
CA GLN A 103 7.67 -15.39 5.48
C GLN A 103 6.63 -16.49 5.71
N ALA A 104 5.47 -16.15 6.30
CA ALA A 104 4.36 -17.08 6.45
C ALA A 104 3.84 -17.57 5.08
N MET A 105 3.66 -16.66 4.12
CA MET A 105 3.32 -17.04 2.74
C MET A 105 4.37 -17.99 2.16
N GLN A 106 5.67 -17.66 2.30
CA GLN A 106 6.76 -18.44 1.72
C GLN A 106 6.82 -19.86 2.27
N ARG A 107 6.59 -20.03 3.58
CA ARG A 107 6.56 -21.35 4.22
C ARG A 107 5.38 -22.20 3.70
N ALA A 108 4.18 -21.64 3.65
CA ALA A 108 3.01 -22.36 3.14
C ALA A 108 3.14 -22.68 1.64
N PHE A 109 3.60 -21.70 0.85
CA PHE A 109 3.82 -21.87 -0.59
C PHE A 109 4.90 -22.91 -0.91
N GLY A 110 6.00 -22.91 -0.16
CA GLY A 110 7.08 -23.88 -0.35
C GLY A 110 6.61 -25.32 -0.15
N GLU A 111 5.75 -25.57 0.84
CA GLU A 111 5.15 -26.89 1.05
C GLU A 111 4.12 -27.24 -0.02
N LEU A 112 3.26 -26.30 -0.41
CA LEU A 112 2.34 -26.49 -1.56
C LEU A 112 3.11 -26.83 -2.84
N GLN A 113 4.26 -26.18 -3.05
CA GLN A 113 5.15 -26.47 -4.18
C GLN A 113 5.77 -27.86 -4.07
N ALA A 114 6.27 -28.26 -2.90
CA ALA A 114 6.82 -29.60 -2.67
C ALA A 114 5.78 -30.70 -2.95
N ARG A 115 4.50 -30.43 -2.72
CA ARG A 115 3.37 -31.33 -3.01
C ARG A 115 2.84 -31.25 -4.44
N ALA A 116 3.42 -30.40 -5.30
CA ALA A 116 2.91 -30.10 -6.63
C ALA A 116 1.45 -29.59 -6.65
N LEU A 117 1.08 -28.81 -5.63
CA LEU A 117 -0.27 -28.23 -5.43
C LEU A 117 -0.30 -26.71 -5.63
N VAL A 118 0.75 -26.10 -6.17
CA VAL A 118 0.72 -24.68 -6.52
C VAL A 118 -0.27 -24.46 -7.65
N GLU A 119 -1.23 -23.56 -7.41
CA GLU A 119 -2.17 -23.08 -8.41
C GLU A 119 -1.75 -21.71 -8.95
N ARG A 120 -2.25 -21.36 -10.14
CA ARG A 120 -1.99 -20.07 -10.78
C ARG A 120 -2.27 -18.88 -9.86
N ARG A 121 -3.33 -18.97 -9.04
CA ARG A 121 -3.68 -17.93 -8.07
C ARG A 121 -2.60 -17.79 -7.00
N SER A 122 -2.24 -18.88 -6.31
CA SER A 122 -1.19 -18.86 -5.28
C SER A 122 0.16 -18.41 -5.81
N PHE A 123 0.50 -18.76 -7.05
CA PHE A 123 1.69 -18.24 -7.73
C PHE A 123 1.61 -16.73 -7.95
N SER A 124 0.51 -16.24 -8.53
CA SER A 124 0.32 -14.81 -8.80
C SER A 124 0.37 -14.00 -7.51
N ASP A 125 -0.25 -14.50 -6.44
CA ASP A 125 -0.28 -13.88 -5.11
C ASP A 125 1.11 -13.85 -4.46
N MET A 126 1.89 -14.94 -4.55
CA MET A 126 3.26 -14.98 -4.05
C MET A 126 4.16 -14.01 -4.82
N HIS A 127 4.10 -14.03 -6.15
CA HIS A 127 4.86 -13.12 -7.00
C HIS A 127 4.57 -11.65 -6.65
N ALA A 128 3.28 -11.29 -6.58
CA ALA A 128 2.80 -9.99 -6.16
C ALA A 128 3.33 -9.57 -4.76
N ALA A 129 3.37 -10.51 -3.81
CA ALA A 129 3.90 -10.24 -2.47
C ALA A 129 5.40 -9.95 -2.48
N LEU A 130 6.18 -10.72 -3.25
CA LEU A 130 7.62 -10.49 -3.43
C LEU A 130 7.89 -9.13 -4.09
N MET A 131 7.11 -8.76 -5.11
CA MET A 131 7.20 -7.45 -5.77
C MET A 131 6.93 -6.29 -4.79
N ALA A 132 5.87 -6.37 -4.00
CA ALA A 132 5.53 -5.35 -2.99
C ALA A 132 6.62 -5.23 -1.91
N SER A 133 7.22 -6.35 -1.48
CA SER A 133 8.33 -6.37 -0.51
C SER A 133 9.71 -6.10 -1.13
N ARG A 134 9.78 -5.71 -2.41
CA ARG A 134 11.03 -5.42 -3.14
C ARG A 134 12.01 -6.59 -3.19
N GLN A 135 11.52 -7.81 -3.04
CA GLN A 135 12.27 -9.07 -3.16
C GLN A 135 12.35 -9.50 -4.63
N PHE A 136 12.81 -8.60 -5.50
CA PHE A 136 12.73 -8.78 -6.96
C PHE A 136 13.54 -9.98 -7.47
N GLU A 137 14.68 -10.29 -6.85
CA GLU A 137 15.46 -11.49 -7.20
C GLU A 137 14.67 -12.78 -6.94
N GLN A 138 13.95 -12.84 -5.81
CA GLN A 138 13.10 -13.98 -5.48
C GLN A 138 11.88 -14.06 -6.40
N ALA A 139 11.28 -12.92 -6.76
CA ALA A 139 10.20 -12.87 -7.74
C ALA A 139 10.66 -13.40 -9.11
N SER A 140 11.84 -12.97 -9.58
CA SER A 140 12.44 -13.46 -10.83
C SER A 140 12.76 -14.96 -10.78
N ALA A 141 13.23 -15.48 -9.64
CA ALA A 141 13.46 -16.91 -9.46
C ALA A 141 12.14 -17.71 -9.52
N LEU A 142 11.06 -17.17 -8.94
CA LEU A 142 9.74 -17.76 -8.97
C LEU A 142 9.17 -17.81 -10.40
N GLU A 143 9.32 -16.73 -11.18
CA GLU A 143 8.94 -16.67 -12.60
C GLU A 143 9.59 -17.79 -13.42
N LYS A 144 10.89 -18.01 -13.23
CA LYS A 144 11.65 -19.07 -13.93
C LYS A 144 11.16 -20.48 -13.57
N THR A 145 10.62 -20.64 -12.36
CA THR A 145 10.10 -21.93 -11.88
C THR A 145 8.73 -22.25 -12.46
N PHE A 146 7.92 -21.22 -12.77
CA PHE A 146 6.57 -21.37 -13.34
C PHE A 146 6.39 -20.56 -14.63
N PRO A 147 7.17 -20.86 -15.69
CA PRO A 147 7.19 -20.06 -16.92
C PRO A 147 5.85 -20.06 -17.69
N GLN A 148 4.95 -21.00 -17.39
CA GLN A 148 3.62 -21.08 -17.99
C GLN A 148 2.64 -20.00 -17.51
N TRP A 149 2.94 -19.33 -16.40
CA TRP A 149 2.05 -18.32 -15.82
C TRP A 149 2.65 -16.93 -16.00
N ASN A 150 2.08 -16.18 -16.95
CA ASN A 150 2.54 -14.83 -17.27
C ASN A 150 2.20 -13.84 -16.14
N VAL A 151 3.20 -13.11 -15.67
CA VAL A 151 3.14 -12.03 -14.67
C VAL A 151 4.02 -10.86 -15.12
N GLU A 152 3.88 -9.71 -14.47
CA GLU A 152 4.80 -8.59 -14.71
C GLU A 152 6.24 -9.02 -14.35
N PRO A 153 7.23 -8.90 -15.26
CA PRO A 153 8.59 -9.30 -14.96
C PRO A 153 9.19 -8.48 -13.82
N ALA A 154 9.81 -9.15 -12.84
CA ALA A 154 10.50 -8.47 -11.75
C ALA A 154 11.67 -7.63 -12.28
N PRO A 155 11.81 -6.36 -11.86
CA PRO A 155 12.91 -5.51 -12.28
C PRO A 155 14.23 -5.90 -11.62
N THR A 156 15.33 -5.51 -12.24
CA THR A 156 16.64 -5.53 -11.57
C THR A 156 16.78 -4.27 -10.72
N LEU A 157 17.21 -4.44 -9.46
CA LEU A 157 17.47 -3.31 -8.57
C LEU A 157 18.98 -3.01 -8.52
N ALA A 158 19.39 -1.88 -9.07
CA ALA A 158 20.73 -1.36 -8.86
C ALA A 158 20.86 -0.91 -7.39
N THR A 159 21.68 -1.64 -6.62
CA THR A 159 21.82 -1.39 -5.19
C THR A 159 22.77 -0.23 -4.92
N SER A 160 22.32 0.72 -4.11
CA SER A 160 23.17 1.70 -3.44
C SER A 160 22.74 1.79 -1.98
N SER A 161 23.70 1.90 -1.06
CA SER A 161 23.40 2.17 0.35
C SER A 161 22.67 3.50 0.47
N SER A 162 21.47 3.48 1.02
CA SER A 162 20.64 4.67 1.22
C SER A 162 19.97 4.60 2.58
N SER A 163 20.01 5.70 3.33
CA SER A 163 19.29 5.87 4.60
C SER A 163 18.20 6.93 4.45
N GLY A 164 17.17 6.86 5.30
CA GLY A 164 16.07 7.82 5.31
C GLY A 164 14.97 7.44 4.32
N LYS A 165 14.28 8.44 3.77
CA LYS A 165 13.20 8.23 2.78
C LYS A 165 13.79 7.98 1.42
N THR A 166 13.36 6.91 0.78
CA THR A 166 13.91 6.44 -0.48
C THR A 166 12.80 6.07 -1.46
N ALA A 167 13.16 6.11 -2.74
CA ALA A 167 12.30 5.69 -3.83
C ALA A 167 13.10 4.89 -4.85
N LEU A 168 12.38 4.20 -5.72
CA LEU A 168 12.89 3.55 -6.91
C LEU A 168 12.71 4.52 -8.09
N ALA A 169 13.83 5.02 -8.60
CA ALA A 169 13.87 5.82 -9.81
C ALA A 169 13.54 4.93 -11.02
N VAL A 170 12.57 5.38 -11.81
CA VAL A 170 12.14 4.73 -13.05
C VAL A 170 12.99 5.25 -14.20
N GLN A 171 13.77 4.37 -14.83
CA GLN A 171 14.53 4.70 -16.03
C GLN A 171 13.60 4.84 -17.24
N GLU A 172 13.97 5.66 -18.22
CA GLU A 172 13.17 5.93 -19.43
C GLU A 172 12.83 4.66 -20.21
N SER A 173 13.73 3.69 -20.21
CA SER A 173 13.55 2.38 -20.84
C SER A 173 14.24 1.28 -20.02
N GLY A 174 13.90 0.03 -20.35
CA GLY A 174 14.44 -1.15 -19.68
C GLY A 174 13.70 -1.52 -18.39
N ASN A 175 14.20 -2.55 -17.72
CA ASN A 175 13.60 -3.14 -16.53
C ASN A 175 14.52 -3.01 -15.31
N THR A 176 15.20 -1.87 -15.19
CA THR A 176 16.12 -1.59 -14.09
C THR A 176 15.63 -0.40 -13.29
N LEU A 177 15.65 -0.56 -11.97
CA LEU A 177 15.32 0.48 -11.01
C LEU A 177 16.56 0.82 -10.19
N THR A 178 16.69 2.09 -9.83
CA THR A 178 17.77 2.54 -8.94
C THR A 178 17.15 3.04 -7.65
N ARG A 179 17.61 2.55 -6.50
CA ARG A 179 17.17 3.10 -5.20
C ARG A 179 17.85 4.45 -4.97
N THR A 180 17.08 5.49 -4.70
CA THR A 180 17.58 6.85 -4.50
C THR A 180 17.03 7.45 -3.21
N THR A 181 17.85 8.20 -2.47
CA THR A 181 17.41 8.99 -1.32
C THR A 181 16.65 10.23 -1.78
N LEU A 182 15.56 10.56 -1.07
CA LEU A 182 14.69 11.69 -1.36
C LEU A 182 14.99 12.87 -0.44
N ALA A 183 15.22 14.05 -1.02
CA ALA A 183 15.49 15.27 -0.29
C ALA A 183 14.20 16.01 0.13
N VAL A 184 13.44 15.40 1.06
CA VAL A 184 12.16 15.95 1.55
C VAL A 184 12.19 16.49 2.99
N ASP A 185 13.31 16.34 3.69
CA ASP A 185 13.42 16.71 5.11
C ASP A 185 13.78 18.18 5.36
N GLN A 186 13.97 18.99 4.30
CA GLN A 186 14.35 20.40 4.42
C GLN A 186 13.51 21.32 3.52
N GLY A 187 13.08 22.45 4.09
CA GLY A 187 12.29 23.47 3.42
C GLY A 187 10.86 23.04 3.16
N ALA A 188 10.18 23.82 2.31
CA ALA A 188 8.83 23.50 1.84
C ALA A 188 8.87 22.39 0.77
N ARG A 189 8.03 21.36 0.94
CA ARG A 189 7.92 20.23 0.02
C ARG A 189 6.46 19.79 -0.09
N VAL A 190 6.08 19.38 -1.30
CA VAL A 190 4.82 18.68 -1.53
C VAL A 190 5.16 17.27 -1.97
N VAL A 191 4.59 16.26 -1.33
CA VAL A 191 4.70 14.85 -1.74
C VAL A 191 3.32 14.40 -2.17
N VAL A 192 3.21 13.94 -3.40
CA VAL A 192 1.95 13.51 -4.00
C VAL A 192 1.98 11.99 -4.14
N ILE A 193 1.18 11.28 -3.35
CA ILE A 193 0.93 9.85 -3.58
C ILE A 193 -0.04 9.76 -4.77
N SER A 194 0.41 9.18 -5.87
CA SER A 194 -0.30 9.21 -7.15
C SER A 194 -0.02 7.94 -7.93
N HIS A 195 -0.89 7.57 -8.87
CA HIS A 195 -0.62 6.45 -9.78
C HIS A 195 -1.20 6.75 -11.16
N PRO A 196 -0.50 6.46 -12.28
CA PRO A 196 -0.98 6.82 -13.62
C PRO A 196 -2.32 6.14 -13.99
N LEU A 197 -2.56 4.93 -13.47
CA LEU A 197 -3.83 4.21 -13.70
C LEU A 197 -5.01 4.82 -12.92
N CYS A 198 -4.78 5.66 -11.91
CA CYS A 198 -5.85 6.33 -11.17
C CYS A 198 -6.40 7.52 -11.96
N HIS A 199 -7.69 7.48 -12.31
CA HIS A 199 -8.34 8.56 -13.06
C HIS A 199 -8.27 9.92 -12.35
N PHE A 200 -8.50 9.94 -11.02
CA PHE A 200 -8.41 11.17 -10.23
C PHE A 200 -7.00 11.75 -10.21
N SER A 201 -5.97 10.89 -10.21
CA SER A 201 -4.57 11.34 -10.28
C SER A 201 -4.24 12.00 -11.61
N ARG A 202 -4.72 11.44 -12.73
CA ARG A 202 -4.57 12.05 -14.06
C ARG A 202 -5.29 13.39 -14.16
N ASN A 203 -6.52 13.48 -13.62
CA ASN A 203 -7.28 14.73 -13.62
C ASN A 203 -6.58 15.82 -12.79
N ALA A 204 -5.98 15.45 -11.66
CA ALA A 204 -5.21 16.39 -10.85
C ALA A 204 -3.99 16.91 -11.60
N MET A 205 -3.22 16.03 -12.24
CA MET A 205 -2.06 16.43 -13.04
C MET A 205 -2.46 17.42 -14.15
N ALA A 206 -3.47 17.07 -14.95
CA ALA A 206 -3.95 17.93 -16.03
C ALA A 206 -4.40 19.31 -15.52
N ALA A 207 -5.06 19.38 -14.37
CA ALA A 207 -5.48 20.65 -13.77
C ALA A 207 -4.30 21.47 -13.23
N ILE A 208 -3.27 20.82 -12.67
CA ILE A 208 -2.05 21.46 -12.18
C ILE A 208 -1.26 22.07 -13.34
N GLU A 209 -1.10 21.33 -14.43
CA GLU A 209 -0.37 21.79 -15.63
C GLU A 209 -1.10 22.93 -16.35
N ALA A 210 -2.44 22.90 -16.38
CA ALA A 210 -3.24 23.92 -17.07
C ALA A 210 -3.38 25.25 -16.31
N ASP A 211 -3.13 25.27 -14.98
CA ASP A 211 -3.33 26.45 -14.15
C ASP A 211 -1.99 27.03 -13.65
N PRO A 212 -1.63 28.28 -14.03
CA PRO A 212 -0.34 28.86 -13.65
C PRO A 212 -0.08 28.97 -12.14
N ALA A 213 -1.13 29.16 -11.33
CA ALA A 213 -0.97 29.25 -9.89
C ALA A 213 -0.70 27.87 -9.28
N LEU A 214 -1.40 26.83 -9.75
CA LEU A 214 -1.15 25.45 -9.33
C LEU A 214 0.20 24.95 -9.81
N SER A 215 0.54 25.15 -11.08
CA SER A 215 1.85 24.81 -11.64
C SER A 215 2.98 25.43 -10.80
N LYS A 216 2.89 26.72 -10.46
CA LYS A 216 3.87 27.37 -9.58
C LYS A 216 3.93 26.74 -8.19
N ALA A 217 2.79 26.49 -7.55
CA ALA A 217 2.73 25.89 -6.22
C ALA A 217 3.28 24.45 -6.20
N MET A 218 3.14 23.72 -7.31
CA MET A 218 3.50 22.31 -7.45
C MET A 218 4.85 22.08 -8.15
N ALA A 219 5.54 23.13 -8.58
CA ALA A 219 6.81 23.05 -9.32
C ALA A 219 7.91 22.23 -8.61
N ARG A 220 7.84 22.11 -7.27
CA ARG A 220 8.79 21.35 -6.44
C ARG A 220 8.15 20.11 -5.78
N SER A 221 7.06 19.62 -6.35
CA SER A 221 6.38 18.44 -5.85
C SER A 221 7.12 17.15 -6.22
N LEU A 222 7.13 16.19 -5.31
CA LEU A 222 7.59 14.83 -5.53
C LEU A 222 6.38 13.95 -5.82
N TRP A 223 6.32 13.35 -7.02
CA TRP A 223 5.26 12.41 -7.38
C TRP A 223 5.71 10.98 -7.08
N LEU A 224 4.97 10.32 -6.21
CA LEU A 224 5.35 9.04 -5.62
C LEU A 224 4.26 8.00 -5.88
N ALA A 225 4.59 6.97 -6.68
CA ALA A 225 3.77 5.78 -6.79
C ALA A 225 3.78 5.00 -5.46
N PRO A 226 2.62 4.49 -5.01
CA PRO A 226 2.54 3.75 -3.76
C PRO A 226 3.34 2.43 -3.81
N VAL A 227 3.59 1.85 -2.63
CA VAL A 227 4.16 0.51 -2.53
C VAL A 227 3.09 -0.52 -2.93
N ASP A 228 3.09 -0.88 -4.20
CA ASP A 228 2.10 -1.79 -4.80
C ASP A 228 2.69 -3.15 -5.16
N ARG A 229 1.76 -4.09 -5.39
CA ARG A 229 2.00 -5.48 -5.81
C ARG A 229 2.34 -5.65 -7.28
N LYS A 230 2.02 -4.64 -8.08
CA LYS A 230 2.42 -4.48 -9.48
C LYS A 230 3.05 -3.11 -9.61
N LEU A 231 4.16 -3.01 -10.33
CA LEU A 231 4.82 -1.73 -10.52
C LEU A 231 4.21 -0.99 -11.71
N ASN A 232 3.71 -1.71 -12.71
CA ASN A 232 3.25 -1.18 -13.99
C ASN A 232 4.35 -0.29 -14.60
N LEU A 233 5.56 -0.83 -14.69
CA LEU A 233 6.76 -0.06 -15.01
C LEU A 233 6.65 0.66 -16.36
N ASP A 234 6.07 0.01 -17.36
CA ASP A 234 5.79 0.58 -18.67
C ASP A 234 4.86 1.79 -18.61
N VAL A 235 3.82 1.72 -17.77
CA VAL A 235 2.88 2.81 -17.54
C VAL A 235 3.56 3.99 -16.83
N LEU A 236 4.43 3.72 -15.84
CA LEU A 236 5.21 4.76 -15.17
C LEU A 236 6.23 5.42 -16.10
N GLN A 237 6.87 4.63 -16.96
CA GLN A 237 7.76 5.14 -18.00
C GLN A 237 7.02 6.06 -18.98
N GLN A 238 5.79 5.68 -19.38
CA GLN A 238 4.96 6.53 -20.23
C GLN A 238 4.59 7.84 -19.54
N TRP A 239 4.14 7.78 -18.27
CA TRP A 239 3.87 8.97 -17.47
C TRP A 239 5.06 9.92 -17.42
N ASN A 240 6.27 9.40 -17.16
CA ASN A 240 7.47 10.23 -17.06
C ASN A 240 7.87 10.90 -18.38
N ARG A 241 7.50 10.31 -19.53
CA ARG A 241 7.66 10.95 -20.85
C ARG A 241 6.62 12.04 -21.09
N GLU A 242 5.38 11.82 -20.65
CA GLU A 242 4.27 12.77 -20.83
C GLU A 242 4.37 13.97 -19.88
N HIS A 243 4.92 13.78 -18.68
CA HIS A 243 4.99 14.78 -17.61
C HIS A 243 6.44 15.01 -17.13
N PRO A 244 7.34 15.55 -17.96
CA PRO A 244 8.77 15.67 -17.64
C PRO A 244 9.07 16.61 -16.47
N GLU A 245 8.17 17.55 -16.15
CA GLU A 245 8.31 18.42 -14.97
C GLU A 245 7.87 17.74 -13.66
N HIS A 246 7.12 16.64 -13.78
CA HIS A 246 6.54 15.90 -12.67
C HIS A 246 6.72 14.38 -12.83
N PRO A 247 7.97 13.91 -13.00
CA PRO A 247 8.23 12.49 -13.12
C PRO A 247 7.86 11.78 -11.82
N MET A 248 7.25 10.62 -11.97
CA MET A 248 6.89 9.73 -10.89
C MET A 248 8.04 8.77 -10.59
N VAL A 249 8.31 8.61 -9.30
CA VAL A 249 9.17 7.54 -8.74
C VAL A 249 8.32 6.63 -7.86
N ILE A 250 8.78 5.42 -7.55
CA ILE A 250 8.01 4.47 -6.75
C ILE A 250 8.50 4.49 -5.31
N ALA A 251 7.61 4.60 -4.32
CA ALA A 251 7.98 4.47 -2.92
C ALA A 251 8.73 3.15 -2.67
N PHE A 252 9.84 3.22 -1.95
CA PHE A 252 10.58 2.00 -1.62
C PHE A 252 9.82 1.19 -0.56
N ASP A 253 9.52 1.82 0.57
CA ASP A 253 8.82 1.23 1.72
C ASP A 253 7.88 2.27 2.37
N ARG A 254 6.70 1.83 2.80
CA ARG A 254 5.73 2.70 3.50
C ARG A 254 6.24 3.10 4.88
N ALA A 255 7.00 2.24 5.55
CA ALA A 255 7.54 2.49 6.89
C ALA A 255 8.52 3.69 6.93
N GLU A 256 9.10 4.07 5.78
CA GLU A 256 9.92 5.29 5.66
C GLU A 256 9.07 6.57 5.79
N TRP A 257 7.73 6.48 5.75
CA TRP A 257 6.77 7.59 5.81
C TRP A 257 5.77 7.44 6.97
N PRO A 258 6.22 7.46 8.24
CA PRO A 258 5.37 7.14 9.39
C PRO A 258 4.23 8.13 9.65
N ASN A 259 4.26 9.33 9.03
CA ASN A 259 3.21 10.35 9.18
C ASN A 259 2.20 10.33 8.03
N PHE A 260 2.26 9.34 7.13
CA PHE A 260 1.33 9.21 6.00
C PHE A 260 0.31 8.12 6.32
N ASP A 261 -0.86 8.52 6.80
CA ASP A 261 -1.90 7.60 7.26
C ASP A 261 -2.64 6.88 6.11
N SER A 262 -2.60 7.47 4.91
CA SER A 262 -3.26 6.99 3.70
C SER A 262 -2.28 6.85 2.55
N TRP A 263 -2.47 5.83 1.73
CA TRP A 263 -1.73 5.63 0.48
C TRP A 263 -2.68 5.58 -0.73
N SER A 264 -3.91 6.05 -0.55
CA SER A 264 -4.87 6.27 -1.63
C SER A 264 -4.31 7.29 -2.64
N THR A 265 -4.87 7.29 -3.85
CA THR A 265 -4.40 8.19 -4.92
C THR A 265 -5.54 9.04 -5.49
N PRO A 266 -5.33 10.34 -5.74
CA PRO A 266 -4.18 11.14 -5.31
C PRO A 266 -4.30 11.58 -3.84
N MET A 267 -3.17 11.66 -3.13
CA MET A 267 -3.05 12.32 -1.82
C MET A 267 -1.92 13.34 -1.88
N PHE A 268 -2.15 14.55 -1.38
CA PHE A 268 -1.16 15.63 -1.38
C PHE A 268 -0.73 15.94 0.05
N TYR A 269 0.51 15.59 0.39
CA TYR A 269 1.13 15.84 1.68
C TYR A 269 2.01 17.09 1.61
N PHE A 270 1.70 18.08 2.43
CA PHE A 270 2.45 19.34 2.49
C PHE A 270 3.36 19.33 3.70
N LEU A 271 4.67 19.37 3.45
CA LEU A 271 5.70 19.29 4.47
C LEU A 271 6.50 20.59 4.59
N ARG A 272 6.90 20.88 5.82
CA ARG A 272 7.88 21.93 6.13
C ARG A 272 8.96 21.32 7.02
N ASP A 273 10.21 21.32 6.53
CA ASP A 273 11.37 20.81 7.25
C ASP A 273 11.14 19.36 7.74
N GLY A 274 10.62 18.51 6.85
CA GLY A 274 10.32 17.09 7.08
C GLY A 274 9.04 16.82 7.91
N LYS A 275 8.39 17.86 8.45
CA LYS A 275 7.17 17.73 9.25
C LYS A 275 5.93 17.92 8.38
N LEU A 276 4.94 17.04 8.54
CA LEU A 276 3.65 17.17 7.89
C LEU A 276 2.90 18.38 8.48
N VAL A 277 2.44 19.29 7.61
CA VAL A 277 1.69 20.49 7.98
C VAL A 277 0.21 20.35 7.62
N SER A 278 -0.08 19.86 6.42
CA SER A 278 -1.46 19.65 5.96
C SER A 278 -1.52 18.56 4.89
N VAL A 279 -2.74 18.08 4.66
CA VAL A 279 -3.06 17.04 3.67
C VAL A 279 -4.25 17.50 2.86
N VAL A 280 -4.20 17.31 1.55
CA VAL A 280 -5.36 17.43 0.67
C VAL A 280 -5.62 16.05 0.06
N GLU A 281 -6.85 15.57 0.20
CA GLU A 281 -7.25 14.24 -0.27
C GLU A 281 -8.00 14.33 -1.60
N GLY A 282 -7.62 13.47 -2.53
CA GLY A 282 -8.36 13.24 -3.77
C GLY A 282 -8.38 14.42 -4.73
N TRP A 283 -9.06 14.19 -5.84
CA TRP A 283 -9.35 15.21 -6.84
C TRP A 283 -10.78 14.99 -7.37
N PRO A 284 -11.80 15.56 -6.72
CA PRO A 284 -13.19 15.35 -7.10
C PRO A 284 -13.51 16.04 -8.43
N SER A 285 -14.73 15.86 -8.93
CA SER A 285 -15.18 16.41 -10.23
C SER A 285 -15.03 17.93 -10.34
N GLU A 286 -15.29 18.64 -9.25
CA GLU A 286 -15.17 20.08 -9.09
C GLU A 286 -13.72 20.55 -8.90
N GLY A 287 -12.78 19.62 -8.81
CA GLY A 287 -11.37 19.85 -8.53
C GLY A 287 -11.09 20.16 -7.05
N ASN A 288 -9.82 20.38 -6.73
CA ASN A 288 -9.40 20.71 -5.35
C ASN A 288 -8.43 21.91 -5.30
N LYS A 289 -8.53 22.82 -6.28
CA LYS A 289 -7.59 23.92 -6.50
C LYS A 289 -7.40 24.80 -5.27
N GLU A 290 -8.50 25.29 -4.68
CA GLU A 290 -8.42 26.23 -3.55
C GLU A 290 -7.77 25.60 -2.32
N ALA A 291 -8.09 24.33 -2.02
CA ALA A 291 -7.47 23.60 -0.93
C ALA A 291 -5.97 23.40 -1.17
N LEU A 292 -5.59 23.04 -2.40
CA LEU A 292 -4.18 22.84 -2.77
C LEU A 292 -3.36 24.13 -2.63
N LEU A 293 -3.88 25.26 -3.13
CA LEU A 293 -3.22 26.57 -2.99
C LEU A 293 -3.16 27.02 -1.54
N LYS A 294 -4.22 26.81 -0.75
CA LYS A 294 -4.23 27.11 0.68
C LYS A 294 -3.18 26.31 1.43
N ALA A 295 -3.05 25.01 1.14
CA ALA A 295 -2.07 24.14 1.77
C ALA A 295 -0.62 24.49 1.34
N ALA A 296 -0.41 24.83 0.06
CA ALA A 296 0.88 25.33 -0.43
C ALA A 296 1.31 26.61 0.31
N ASN A 297 0.41 27.57 0.46
CA ASN A 297 0.66 28.81 1.20
C ASN A 297 1.06 28.55 2.66
N GLN A 298 0.47 27.56 3.33
CA GLN A 298 0.79 27.21 4.73
C GLN A 298 2.24 26.77 4.93
N ILE A 299 2.86 26.18 3.90
CA ILE A 299 4.28 25.79 3.94
C ILE A 299 5.20 26.83 3.29
N GLY A 300 4.64 27.94 2.79
CA GLY A 300 5.37 29.06 2.19
C GLY A 300 5.73 28.88 0.72
N LEU A 301 4.88 28.21 -0.06
CA LEU A 301 4.94 28.12 -1.53
C LEU A 301 3.93 29.04 -2.19
#